data_AF-A0A838TX21-F1
#
_entry.id   AF-A0A838TX21-F1
#
_cell.length_a   1.000
_cell.length_b   1.000
_cell.length_c   1.000
_cell.angle_alpha   90.00
_cell.angle_beta   90.00
_cell.angle_gamma   90.00
#
_symmetry.space_group_name_H-M   'P 1'
#
loop_
_entity.id
_entity.type
_entity.pdbx_description
1 polymer ?
#
loop_
_entity_poly.entity_id
_entity_poly.type
_entity_poly.pdbx_seq_one_letter_code
_entity_poly.pdbx_strand_id
1 'polypeptide(L)'
;MHAFKQELFELLIALDYNGDKNEFVNTFLNISQQQTVINLVATLSPETAKKFEIALASKKYHSLEDCLKEYFTPSQMQDAFKAVVIDNLQEAVRATIPLLSESQLTKVKTFINSKTVS
;
A
#
# COMPACT_ATOMS: atom_id res chain seq x y z
N MET A 1 -4.17 9.61 4.42
CA MET A 1 -3.25 9.49 3.26
C MET A 1 -2.04 10.41 3.38
N HIS A 2 -2.20 11.69 3.78
CA HIS A 2 -1.06 12.60 4.01
C HIS A 2 -0.07 12.14 5.09
N ALA A 3 -0.55 11.67 6.25
CA ALA A 3 0.33 11.20 7.33
C ALA A 3 1.22 10.03 6.88
N PHE A 4 0.64 9.05 6.18
CA PHE A 4 1.39 7.90 5.66
C PHE A 4 2.45 8.29 4.60
N LYS A 5 2.12 9.27 3.74
CA LYS A 5 3.08 9.81 2.77
C LYS A 5 4.30 10.39 3.47
N GLN A 6 4.11 11.12 4.58
CA GLN A 6 5.19 11.69 5.37
C GLN A 6 6.04 10.61 6.05
N GLU A 7 5.41 9.55 6.59
CA GLU A 7 6.13 8.44 7.22
C GLU A 7 7.04 7.68 6.25
N LEU A 8 6.57 7.43 5.02
CA LEU A 8 7.41 6.90 3.95
C LEU A 8 8.59 7.82 3.62
N PHE A 9 8.35 9.13 3.59
CA PHE A 9 9.41 10.12 3.35
C PHE A 9 10.47 10.09 4.45
N GLU A 10 10.06 10.06 5.72
CA GLU A 10 10.95 9.94 6.88
C GLU A 10 11.77 8.65 6.83
N LEU A 11 11.15 7.53 6.45
CA LEU A 11 11.85 6.26 6.26
C LEU A 11 12.91 6.35 5.15
N LEU A 12 12.55 6.92 3.99
CA LEU A 12 13.50 7.11 2.88
C LEU A 12 14.68 8.01 3.27
N ILE A 13 14.44 9.02 4.13
CA ILE A 13 15.52 9.84 4.69
C ILE A 13 16.40 9.01 5.64
N ALA A 14 15.80 8.20 6.52
CA ALA A 14 16.56 7.33 7.44
C ALA A 14 17.44 6.30 6.71
N LEU A 15 17.00 5.87 5.52
CA LEU A 15 17.73 4.96 4.64
C LEU A 15 18.83 5.66 3.82
N ASP A 16 18.99 6.98 3.94
CA ASP A 16 19.86 7.80 3.08
C ASP A 16 19.56 7.57 1.58
N TYR A 17 18.27 7.43 1.21
CA TYR A 17 17.85 7.21 -0.17
C TYR A 17 18.10 8.47 -1.03
N ASN A 18 18.94 8.32 -2.05
CA ASN A 18 19.40 9.41 -2.92
C ASN A 18 18.56 9.61 -4.19
N GLY A 19 17.56 8.76 -4.44
CA GLY A 19 16.66 8.90 -5.60
C GLY A 19 15.52 9.91 -5.37
N ASP A 20 14.65 10.05 -6.38
CA ASP A 20 13.44 10.87 -6.26
C ASP A 20 12.44 10.21 -5.28
N LYS A 21 12.33 10.80 -4.09
CA LYS A 21 11.46 10.34 -3.02
C LYS A 21 9.97 10.50 -3.39
N ASN A 22 9.60 11.55 -4.14
CA ASN A 22 8.22 11.75 -4.56
C ASN A 22 7.80 10.67 -5.56
N GLU A 23 8.65 10.40 -6.54
CA GLU A 23 8.41 9.35 -7.52
C GLU A 23 8.31 7.98 -6.86
N PHE A 24 9.23 7.65 -5.95
CA PHE A 24 9.18 6.40 -5.18
C PHE A 24 7.86 6.28 -4.42
N VAL A 25 7.47 7.30 -3.67
CA VAL A 25 6.27 7.26 -2.83
C VAL A 25 5.01 7.15 -3.69
N ASN A 26 4.93 7.88 -4.80
CA ASN A 26 3.79 7.76 -5.72
C ASN A 26 3.72 6.36 -6.33
N THR A 27 4.86 5.79 -6.72
CA THR A 27 4.95 4.43 -7.26
C THR A 27 4.53 3.39 -6.23
N PHE A 28 5.04 3.49 -5.00
CA PHE A 28 4.69 2.62 -3.88
C PHE A 28 3.18 2.64 -3.58
N LEU A 29 2.59 3.84 -3.54
CA LEU A 29 1.15 4.00 -3.30
C LEU A 29 0.33 3.40 -4.45
N ASN A 30 0.74 3.62 -5.70
CA ASN A 30 0.05 3.05 -6.86
C ASN A 30 0.10 1.51 -6.85
N ILE A 31 1.26 0.92 -6.56
CA ILE A 31 1.40 -0.54 -6.42
C ILE A 31 0.50 -1.06 -5.28
N SER A 32 0.50 -0.37 -4.14
CA SER A 32 -0.33 -0.75 -3.00
C SER A 32 -1.83 -0.66 -3.33
N GLN A 33 -2.25 0.34 -4.10
CA GLN A 33 -3.63 0.44 -4.59
C GLN A 33 -3.99 -0.73 -5.51
N GLN A 34 -3.13 -1.06 -6.48
CA GLN A 34 -3.35 -2.19 -7.38
C GLN A 34 -3.49 -3.51 -6.61
N GLN A 35 -2.57 -3.78 -5.67
CA GLN A 35 -2.61 -4.97 -4.84
C GLN A 35 -3.85 -5.00 -3.92
N THR A 36 -4.30 -3.85 -3.43
CA THR A 36 -5.54 -3.74 -2.65
C THR A 36 -6.75 -4.18 -3.46
N VAL A 37 -6.86 -3.74 -4.71
CA VAL A 37 -7.94 -4.17 -5.61
C VAL A 37 -7.87 -5.68 -5.83
N ILE A 38 -6.69 -6.23 -6.13
CA ILE A 38 -6.49 -7.67 -6.33
C ILE A 38 -6.96 -8.45 -5.09
N ASN A 39 -6.54 -8.03 -3.90
CA ASN A 39 -6.89 -8.69 -2.64
C ASN A 39 -8.39 -8.60 -2.37
N LEU A 40 -9.02 -7.44 -2.56
CA LEU A 40 -10.46 -7.28 -2.40
C LEU A 40 -11.23 -8.20 -3.35
N VAL A 41 -10.91 -8.19 -4.64
CA VAL A 41 -11.58 -9.02 -5.65
C VAL A 41 -11.40 -10.51 -5.33
N ALA A 42 -10.24 -10.92 -4.81
CA ALA A 42 -10.00 -12.29 -4.38
C ALA A 42 -10.88 -12.74 -3.19
N THR A 43 -11.44 -11.80 -2.41
CA THR A 43 -12.39 -12.13 -1.33
C THR A 43 -13.82 -12.37 -1.82
N LEU A 44 -14.14 -12.02 -3.08
CA LEU A 44 -15.46 -12.24 -3.63
C LEU A 44 -15.73 -13.72 -3.85
N SER A 45 -16.98 -14.14 -3.66
CA SER A 45 -17.40 -15.47 -4.10
C SER A 45 -17.25 -15.59 -5.63
N PRO A 46 -17.05 -16.80 -6.18
CA PRO A 46 -16.87 -16.98 -7.62
C PRO A 46 -18.00 -16.38 -8.47
N GLU A 47 -19.24 -16.45 -7.98
CA GLU A 47 -20.40 -15.85 -8.65
C GLU A 47 -20.33 -14.31 -8.66
N THR A 48 -19.95 -13.71 -7.52
CA THR A 48 -19.84 -12.25 -7.40
C THR A 48 -18.63 -11.71 -8.16
N ALA A 49 -17.50 -12.43 -8.16
CA ALA A 49 -16.32 -12.09 -8.96
C ALA A 49 -16.66 -12.03 -10.46
N LYS A 50 -17.42 -13.02 -10.96
CA LYS A 50 -17.88 -13.03 -12.35
C LYS A 50 -18.80 -11.84 -12.67
N LYS A 51 -19.69 -11.47 -11.75
CA LYS A 51 -20.54 -10.26 -11.90
C LYS A 51 -19.68 -8.99 -11.95
N PHE A 52 -18.68 -8.89 -11.08
CA PHE A 52 -17.73 -7.78 -11.04
C PHE A 52 -16.94 -7.66 -12.36
N GLU A 53 -16.40 -8.75 -12.90
CA GLU A 53 -15.69 -8.78 -14.19
C GLU A 53 -16.58 -8.32 -15.35
N ILE A 54 -17.81 -8.79 -15.41
CA ILE A 54 -18.79 -8.37 -16.43
C ILE A 54 -19.08 -6.87 -16.31
N ALA A 55 -19.25 -6.37 -15.08
CA ALA A 55 -19.60 -4.98 -14.81
C ALA A 55 -18.45 -4.02 -15.15
N LEU A 56 -17.20 -4.45 -14.96
CA LEU A 56 -15.99 -3.76 -15.43
C LEU A 56 -15.93 -3.72 -16.97
N ALA A 57 -16.18 -4.84 -17.64
CA ALA A 57 -16.13 -4.93 -19.09
C ALA A 57 -17.25 -4.12 -19.78
N SER A 58 -18.40 -3.95 -19.12
CA SER A 58 -19.57 -3.29 -19.70
C SER A 58 -19.47 -1.75 -19.76
N LYS A 59 -18.35 -1.14 -19.34
CA LYS A 59 -18.18 0.33 -19.23
C LYS A 59 -19.31 1.03 -18.46
N LYS A 60 -19.99 0.31 -17.57
CA LYS A 60 -21.10 0.84 -16.75
C LYS A 60 -20.59 1.89 -15.76
N TYR A 61 -19.34 1.77 -15.33
CA TYR A 61 -18.69 2.69 -14.39
C TYR A 61 -17.68 3.59 -15.09
N HIS A 62 -17.57 4.82 -14.60
CA HIS A 62 -16.57 5.78 -15.05
C HIS A 62 -15.18 5.48 -14.48
N SER A 63 -15.11 4.72 -13.39
CA SER A 63 -13.87 4.32 -12.74
C SER A 63 -13.98 2.93 -12.11
N LEU A 64 -12.82 2.30 -11.90
CA LEU A 64 -12.71 1.07 -11.11
C LEU A 64 -13.21 1.26 -9.67
N GLU A 65 -12.97 2.42 -9.08
CA GLU A 65 -13.41 2.76 -7.73
C GLU A 65 -14.94 2.74 -7.61
N ASP A 66 -15.64 3.28 -8.60
CA ASP A 66 -17.11 3.26 -8.62
C ASP A 66 -17.67 1.85 -8.76
N CYS A 67 -16.98 1.00 -9.52
CA CYS A 67 -17.34 -0.42 -9.60
C CYS A 67 -17.14 -1.13 -8.26
N LEU A 68 -16.02 -0.88 -7.57
CA LEU A 68 -15.71 -1.50 -6.27
C LEU A 68 -16.71 -1.10 -5.18
N LYS A 69 -17.20 0.14 -5.20
CA LYS A 69 -18.20 0.66 -4.23
C LYS A 69 -19.54 -0.09 -4.25
N GLU A 70 -19.86 -0.83 -5.31
CA GLU A 70 -21.06 -1.70 -5.33
C GLU A 70 -20.89 -2.98 -4.51
N TYR A 71 -19.64 -3.42 -4.26
CA TYR A 71 -19.33 -4.70 -3.63
C TYR A 71 -18.67 -4.54 -2.26
N PHE A 72 -18.03 -3.41 -2.00
CA PHE A 72 -17.29 -3.14 -0.77
C PHE A 72 -17.67 -1.80 -0.18
N THR A 73 -17.76 -1.74 1.15
CA THR A 73 -17.94 -0.48 1.86
C THR A 73 -16.65 0.35 1.82
N PRO A 74 -16.74 1.69 2.01
CA PRO A 74 -15.56 2.54 2.16
C PRO A 74 -14.61 2.08 3.27
N SER A 75 -15.14 1.56 4.39
CA SER A 75 -14.32 1.04 5.48
C SER A 75 -13.55 -0.22 5.07
N GLN A 76 -14.21 -1.18 4.39
CA GLN A 76 -13.54 -2.39 3.91
C GLN A 76 -12.40 -2.07 2.94
N MET A 77 -12.64 -1.14 2.00
CA MET A 77 -11.60 -0.70 1.07
C MET A 77 -10.45 0.01 1.78
N GLN A 78 -10.74 0.86 2.76
CA GLN A 78 -9.73 1.57 3.54
C GLN A 78 -8.88 0.61 4.38
N ASP A 79 -9.51 -0.37 5.04
CA ASP A 79 -8.82 -1.34 5.88
C ASP A 79 -7.98 -2.29 5.06
N ALA A 80 -8.50 -2.76 3.90
CA ALA A 80 -7.72 -3.54 2.94
C ALA A 80 -6.51 -2.75 2.42
N PHE A 81 -6.68 -1.47 2.11
CA PHE A 81 -5.58 -0.61 1.67
C PHE A 81 -4.51 -0.46 2.76
N LYS A 82 -4.91 -0.19 4.01
CA LYS A 82 -3.98 -0.10 5.14
C LYS A 82 -3.20 -1.41 5.33
N ALA A 83 -3.88 -2.55 5.26
CA ALA A 83 -3.23 -3.85 5.41
C ALA A 83 -2.16 -4.08 4.33
N VAL A 84 -2.51 -3.88 3.06
CA VAL A 84 -1.58 -4.02 1.93
C VAL A 84 -0.39 -3.07 2.05
N VAL A 85 -0.65 -1.82 2.46
CA VAL A 85 0.40 -0.84 2.67
C VAL A 85 1.39 -1.28 3.75
N ILE A 86 0.89 -1.80 4.87
CA ILE A 86 1.72 -2.31 5.97
C ILE A 86 2.53 -3.51 5.50
N ASP A 87 1.90 -4.46 4.79
CA ASP A 87 2.57 -5.67 4.29
C ASP A 87 3.68 -5.31 3.30
N ASN A 88 3.39 -4.45 2.32
CA ASN A 88 4.37 -3.98 1.34
C ASN A 88 5.53 -3.23 2.00
N LEU A 89 5.23 -2.43 3.04
CA LEU A 89 6.26 -1.71 3.80
C LEU A 89 7.13 -2.69 4.58
N GLN A 90 6.54 -3.68 5.25
CA GLN A 90 7.27 -4.70 5.97
C GLN A 90 8.16 -5.53 5.03
N GLU A 91 7.66 -5.89 3.86
CA GLU A 91 8.42 -6.59 2.84
C GLU A 91 9.59 -5.74 2.33
N ALA A 92 9.35 -4.47 1.99
CA ALA A 92 10.39 -3.55 1.56
C ALA A 92 11.47 -3.38 2.65
N VAL A 93 11.07 -3.23 3.92
CA VAL A 93 12.00 -3.14 5.04
C VAL A 93 12.78 -4.45 5.21
N ARG A 94 12.13 -5.62 5.17
CA ARG A 94 12.80 -6.92 5.29
C ARG A 94 13.80 -7.17 4.16
N ALA A 95 13.46 -6.80 2.93
CA ALA A 95 14.35 -6.92 1.78
C ALA A 95 15.55 -5.95 1.87
N THR A 96 15.34 -4.79 2.49
CA THR A 96 16.37 -3.74 2.59
C THR A 96 17.29 -3.94 3.78
N ILE A 97 16.80 -4.43 4.93
CA ILE A 97 17.58 -4.60 6.19
C ILE A 97 18.95 -5.28 5.98
N PRO A 98 19.07 -6.38 5.22
CA PRO A 98 20.35 -7.06 5.00
C PRO A 98 21.37 -6.23 4.20
N LEU A 99 20.88 -5.22 3.46
CA LEU A 99 21.68 -4.36 2.59
C LEU A 99 22.13 -3.06 3.29
N LEU A 100 21.64 -2.81 4.51
CA LEU A 100 21.94 -1.60 5.26
C LEU A 100 23.30 -1.67 5.94
N SER A 101 24.02 -0.55 5.90
CA SER A 101 25.14 -0.33 6.83
C SER A 101 24.63 -0.30 8.28
N GLU A 102 25.51 -0.57 9.26
CA GLU A 102 25.15 -0.50 10.69
C GLU A 102 24.55 0.85 11.10
N SER A 103 25.03 1.95 10.49
CA SER A 103 24.51 3.30 10.72
C SER A 103 23.07 3.45 10.22
N GLN A 104 22.78 3.02 8.98
CA GLN A 104 21.42 3.05 8.42
C GLN A 104 20.47 2.12 9.18
N LEU A 105 20.93 0.93 9.54
CA LEU A 105 20.16 -0.02 10.32
C LEU A 105 19.76 0.55 11.68
N THR A 106 20.66 1.30 12.33
CA THR A 106 20.38 1.99 13.59
C THR A 106 19.30 3.06 13.42
N LYS A 107 19.42 3.92 12.39
CA LYS A 107 18.40 4.95 12.06
C LYS A 107 17.03 4.33 11.80
N VAL A 108 16.97 3.23 11.03
CA VAL A 108 15.73 2.51 10.72
C VAL A 108 15.12 1.88 11.97
N LYS A 109 15.93 1.23 12.84
CA LYS A 109 15.44 0.69 14.11
C LYS A 109 14.90 1.77 15.04
N THR A 110 15.56 2.92 15.12
CA THR A 110 15.08 4.08 15.89
C THR A 110 13.75 4.59 15.35
N PHE A 111 13.61 4.70 14.02
CA PHE A 111 12.36 5.09 13.37
C PHE A 111 11.23 4.09 13.65
N ILE A 112 11.48 2.79 13.53
CA ILE A 112 10.46 1.77 13.83
C ILE A 112 10.03 1.88 15.29
N ASN A 113 10.98 1.92 16.23
CA ASN A 113 10.68 1.99 17.66
C ASN A 113 9.92 3.27 18.06
N SER A 114 10.11 4.40 17.37
CA SER A 114 9.34 5.61 17.65
C SER A 114 7.88 5.55 17.17
N LYS A 115 7.54 4.56 16.33
CA LYS A 115 6.20 4.33 15.80
C LYS A 115 5.45 3.17 16.46
N THR A 116 6.16 2.23 17.10
CA THR A 116 5.54 1.10 17.84
C THR A 116 5.18 1.41 19.29
N VAL A 117 5.61 2.55 19.84
CA VAL A 117 5.37 2.98 21.25
C VAL A 117 4.28 4.07 21.32
N SER A 118 3.37 4.14 20.34
CA SER A 118 2.24 5.08 20.32
C SER A 118 0.92 4.36 20.08
#